data_AF-A0A1G2F945-F1
#
_entry.id   AF-A0A1G2F945-F1
#
_cell.length_a   1.000
_cell.length_b   1.000
_cell.length_c   1.000
_cell.angle_alpha   90.00
_cell.angle_beta   90.00
_cell.angle_gamma   90.00
#
_symmetry.space_group_name_H-M   'P 1'
#
loop_
_entity.id
_entity.type
_entity.pdbx_description
1 polymer ?
#
loop_
_entity_poly.entity_id
_entity_poly.type
_entity_poly.pdbx_seq_one_letter_code
_entity_poly.pdbx_strand_id
1 'polypeptide(L)'
;MRLSYSALDTFKQCPQKYKFQYVEKISAPKSKEAIFGTLIHSALKYFHEPELIISPTEEDLLSFWSANWAPENFPDTREEAALFAQGVQILKNYYAKNAGQKFNILALETSFEAPIQASNDTHIITGKIDRIDKTDNEMFEVIDYKTSKSMPAQKIVDVNLQLSVYHIGVANRWPQLIKENRSIKTSLYFLKHGEKLSSIKTNEHLSRAQENIIGLLEQIKKAHQEEKFPPFPGPLCAWCAYQKICPVWKHKFRTEKIFFNDQDIKTLINEYVFLKNEIDERDKKMSEIKQTFSKFMDQENMERLFSDEGYISRQLIQRFKYDPLLLRQILE
;
A
#
# COMPACT_ATOMS: atom_id res chain seq x y z
N MET A 1 -12.40 -15.81 8.36
CA MET A 1 -11.27 -15.64 7.39
C MET A 1 -9.93 -15.84 8.09
N ARG A 2 -8.89 -16.26 7.38
CA ARG A 2 -7.51 -16.39 7.88
C ARG A 2 -6.61 -15.38 7.17
N LEU A 3 -6.03 -14.43 7.90
CA LEU A 3 -5.22 -13.35 7.34
C LEU A 3 -3.96 -13.09 8.15
N SER A 4 -2.87 -12.73 7.48
CA SER A 4 -1.65 -12.29 8.15
C SER A 4 -1.63 -10.78 8.36
N TYR A 5 -0.81 -10.28 9.28
CA TYR A 5 -0.58 -8.84 9.41
C TYR A 5 -0.19 -8.20 8.07
N SER A 6 0.73 -8.82 7.33
CA SER A 6 1.16 -8.31 6.02
C SER A 6 0.01 -8.24 5.02
N ALA A 7 -0.97 -9.15 5.10
CA ALA A 7 -2.16 -9.10 4.25
C ALA A 7 -3.08 -7.93 4.63
N LEU A 8 -3.30 -7.70 5.93
CA LEU A 8 -4.06 -6.55 6.42
C LEU A 8 -3.40 -5.23 6.01
N ASP A 9 -2.09 -5.12 6.20
CA ASP A 9 -1.33 -3.92 5.84
C ASP A 9 -1.32 -3.71 4.33
N THR A 10 -1.20 -4.77 3.53
CA THR A 10 -1.30 -4.68 2.06
C THR A 10 -2.67 -4.17 1.61
N PHE A 11 -3.76 -4.64 2.21
CA PHE A 11 -5.10 -4.15 1.92
C PHE A 11 -5.26 -2.66 2.28
N LYS A 12 -4.80 -2.28 3.48
CA LYS A 12 -4.81 -0.89 3.95
C LYS A 12 -4.00 0.03 3.04
N GLN A 13 -2.85 -0.42 2.55
CA GLN A 13 -2.02 0.34 1.61
C GLN A 13 -2.67 0.46 0.23
N CYS A 14 -3.19 -0.63 -0.33
CA CYS A 14 -3.85 -0.65 -1.64
C CYS A 14 -4.69 -1.93 -1.82
N PRO A 15 -6.04 -1.85 -1.84
CA PRO A 15 -6.90 -3.01 -2.06
C PRO A 15 -6.62 -3.75 -3.37
N GLN A 16 -6.29 -3.04 -4.45
CA GLN A 16 -5.91 -3.66 -5.73
C GLN A 16 -4.64 -4.52 -5.60
N LYS A 17 -3.64 -4.08 -4.83
CA LYS A 17 -2.42 -4.86 -4.56
C LYS A 17 -2.76 -6.11 -3.75
N TYR A 18 -3.64 -5.97 -2.76
CA TYR A 18 -4.15 -7.10 -1.99
C TYR A 18 -4.85 -8.13 -2.90
N LYS A 19 -5.70 -7.67 -3.83
CA LYS A 19 -6.37 -8.54 -4.80
C LYS A 19 -5.35 -9.36 -5.60
N PHE A 20 -4.38 -8.70 -6.21
CA PHE A 20 -3.35 -9.38 -7.01
C PHE A 20 -2.59 -10.42 -6.18
N GLN A 21 -2.20 -10.08 -4.95
CA GLN A 21 -1.30 -10.92 -4.16
C GLN A 21 -2.01 -12.07 -3.42
N TYR A 22 -3.19 -11.81 -2.84
CA TYR A 22 -3.85 -12.74 -1.91
C TYR A 22 -5.09 -13.39 -2.49
N VAL A 23 -5.78 -12.73 -3.43
CA VAL A 23 -6.99 -13.26 -4.07
C VAL A 23 -6.62 -13.98 -5.36
N GLU A 24 -5.95 -13.29 -6.29
CA GLU A 24 -5.53 -13.83 -7.58
C GLU A 24 -4.20 -14.59 -7.51
N LYS A 25 -3.45 -14.44 -6.40
CA LYS A 25 -2.18 -15.13 -6.13
C LYS A 25 -1.14 -14.95 -7.25
N ILE A 26 -1.11 -13.76 -7.85
CA ILE A 26 -0.11 -13.39 -8.85
C ILE A 26 1.25 -13.31 -8.16
N SER A 27 2.17 -14.17 -8.58
CA SER A 27 3.53 -14.17 -8.03
C SER A 27 4.27 -12.90 -8.44
N ALA A 28 4.94 -12.28 -7.47
CA ALA A 28 5.84 -11.16 -7.68
C ALA A 28 7.23 -11.53 -7.15
N PRO A 29 8.31 -11.16 -7.86
CA PRO A 29 9.65 -11.37 -7.35
C PRO A 29 9.82 -10.60 -6.02
N LYS A 30 10.53 -11.21 -5.07
CA LYS A 30 10.91 -10.51 -3.84
C LYS A 30 11.82 -9.34 -4.20
N SER A 31 11.63 -8.21 -3.53
CA SER A 31 12.56 -7.08 -3.69
C SER A 31 13.92 -7.41 -3.07
N LYS A 32 14.98 -6.74 -3.54
CA LYS A 32 16.34 -6.89 -3.01
C LYS A 32 16.38 -6.63 -1.51
N GLU A 33 15.61 -5.65 -1.03
CA GLU A 33 15.50 -5.30 0.39
C GLU A 33 14.83 -6.41 1.21
N ALA A 34 13.82 -7.08 0.65
CA ALA A 34 13.15 -8.20 1.31
C ALA A 34 14.07 -9.42 1.44
N ILE A 35 14.86 -9.70 0.40
CA ILE A 35 15.88 -10.76 0.43
C ILE A 35 16.97 -10.41 1.46
N PHE A 36 17.52 -9.20 1.39
CA PHE A 36 18.51 -8.70 2.35
C PHE A 36 18.03 -8.80 3.80
N GLY A 37 16.79 -8.35 4.08
CA GLY A 37 16.18 -8.45 5.41
C GLY A 37 16.06 -9.90 5.89
N THR A 38 15.64 -10.81 5.02
CA THR A 38 15.51 -12.25 5.34
C THR A 38 16.87 -12.86 5.72
N LEU A 39 17.94 -12.51 5.00
CA LEU A 39 19.28 -13.02 5.29
C LEU A 39 19.80 -12.48 6.63
N ILE A 40 19.56 -11.20 6.94
CA ILE A 40 19.90 -10.61 8.24
C ILE A 40 19.13 -11.28 9.37
N HIS A 41 17.82 -11.50 9.22
CA HIS A 41 17.01 -12.23 10.20
C HIS A 41 17.55 -13.63 10.45
N SER A 42 17.92 -14.34 9.38
CA SER A 42 18.48 -15.70 9.47
C SER A 42 19.82 -15.72 10.22
N ALA A 43 20.70 -14.74 9.97
CA ALA A 43 21.96 -14.60 10.68
C ALA A 43 21.75 -14.27 12.17
N LEU A 44 20.78 -13.40 12.50
CA LEU A 44 20.45 -13.10 13.90
C LEU A 44 19.77 -14.27 14.61
N LYS A 45 18.96 -15.07 13.90
CA LYS A 45 18.41 -16.32 14.43
C LYS A 45 19.55 -17.27 14.80
N TYR A 46 20.52 -17.46 13.89
CA TYR A 46 21.71 -18.28 14.15
C TYR A 46 22.50 -17.78 15.37
N PHE A 47 22.73 -16.47 15.47
CA PHE A 47 23.44 -15.87 16.61
C PHE A 47 22.74 -16.11 17.96
N HIS A 48 21.42 -16.14 17.98
CA HIS A 48 20.60 -16.28 19.18
C HIS A 48 20.13 -17.71 19.47
N GLU A 49 20.50 -18.70 18.65
CA GLU A 49 19.98 -20.06 18.72
C GLU A 49 20.27 -20.70 20.09
N PRO A 50 19.26 -20.92 20.95
CA PRO A 50 19.47 -21.40 22.32
C PRO A 50 19.99 -22.84 22.41
N GLU A 51 19.86 -23.63 21.34
CA GLU A 51 20.38 -25.00 21.27
C GLU A 51 21.91 -25.06 21.14
N LEU A 52 22.57 -23.94 20.82
CA LEU A 52 24.02 -23.87 20.74
C LEU A 52 24.64 -23.84 22.14
N ILE A 53 25.49 -24.83 22.43
CA ILE A 53 26.22 -24.94 23.71
C ILE A 53 27.14 -23.73 23.92
N ILE A 54 27.74 -23.24 22.83
CA ILE A 54 28.64 -22.08 22.82
C ILE A 54 28.00 -21.04 21.90
N SER A 55 27.83 -19.82 22.41
CA SER A 55 27.33 -18.72 21.60
C SER A 55 28.27 -18.45 20.42
N PRO A 56 27.76 -18.24 19.18
CA PRO A 56 28.59 -17.97 18.02
C PRO A 56 29.53 -16.79 18.22
N THR A 57 30.75 -16.90 17.68
CA THR A 57 31.70 -15.78 17.62
C THR A 57 31.33 -14.77 16.52
N GLU A 58 32.01 -13.62 16.47
CA GLU A 58 31.86 -12.68 15.34
C GLU A 58 32.20 -13.38 14.01
N GLU A 59 33.26 -14.19 14.00
CA GLU A 59 33.72 -14.91 12.82
C GLU A 59 32.69 -15.95 12.35
N ASP A 60 32.07 -16.69 13.27
CA ASP A 60 31.01 -17.65 12.95
C ASP A 60 29.79 -16.95 12.33
N LEU A 61 29.39 -15.81 12.90
CA LEU A 61 28.26 -15.03 12.40
C LEU A 61 28.52 -14.47 11.00
N LEU A 62 29.72 -13.96 10.75
CA LEU A 62 30.12 -13.46 9.43
C LEU A 62 30.31 -14.58 8.41
N SER A 63 30.79 -15.75 8.85
CA SER A 63 30.87 -16.95 8.00
C SER A 63 29.48 -17.44 7.61
N PHE A 64 28.53 -17.46 8.55
CA PHE A 64 27.12 -17.77 8.27
C PHE A 64 26.54 -16.79 7.24
N TRP A 65 26.78 -15.49 7.40
CA TRP A 65 26.35 -14.49 6.43
C TRP A 65 26.93 -14.75 5.03
N SER A 66 28.24 -14.97 4.95
CA SER A 66 28.91 -15.24 3.67
C SER A 66 28.42 -16.50 2.99
N ALA A 67 28.19 -17.58 3.75
CA ALA A 67 27.75 -18.86 3.21
C ALA A 67 26.30 -18.84 2.69
N ASN A 68 25.44 -17.98 3.26
CA ASN A 68 24.05 -17.84 2.86
C ASN A 68 23.82 -16.69 1.86
N TRP A 69 24.86 -15.93 1.51
CA TRP A 69 24.76 -14.88 0.52
C TRP A 69 24.65 -15.47 -0.88
N ALA A 70 23.68 -14.99 -1.65
CA ALA A 70 23.34 -15.50 -2.98
C ALA A 70 23.37 -14.33 -4.00
N PRO A 71 24.55 -14.03 -4.60
CA PRO A 71 24.75 -12.91 -5.51
C PRO A 71 23.79 -12.87 -6.71
N GLU A 72 23.30 -14.02 -7.17
CA GLU A 72 22.36 -14.16 -8.29
C GLU A 72 21.03 -13.43 -8.08
N ASN A 73 20.68 -13.10 -6.83
CA ASN A 73 19.51 -12.29 -6.50
C ASN A 73 19.72 -10.78 -6.72
N PHE A 74 20.94 -10.37 -7.06
CA PHE A 74 21.35 -8.98 -7.19
C PHE A 74 22.01 -8.74 -8.56
N PRO A 75 21.23 -8.37 -9.59
CA PRO A 75 21.75 -8.25 -10.96
C PRO A 75 22.83 -7.17 -11.17
N ASP A 76 22.89 -6.17 -10.29
CA ASP A 76 23.91 -5.11 -10.33
C ASP A 76 25.02 -5.47 -9.36
N THR A 77 26.23 -5.73 -9.88
CA THR A 77 27.39 -6.18 -9.11
C THR A 77 27.91 -5.14 -8.12
N ARG A 78 27.75 -3.84 -8.40
CA ARG A 78 28.16 -2.78 -7.47
C ARG A 78 27.17 -2.67 -6.32
N GLU A 79 25.89 -2.75 -6.62
CA GLU A 79 24.83 -2.75 -5.60
C GLU A 79 24.91 -4.00 -4.73
N GLU A 80 25.14 -5.16 -5.34
CA GLU A 80 25.37 -6.44 -4.66
C GLU A 80 26.50 -6.32 -3.62
N ALA A 81 27.70 -5.90 -4.06
CA ALA A 81 28.84 -5.74 -3.17
C ALA A 81 28.57 -4.72 -2.04
N ALA A 82 27.85 -3.63 -2.34
CA ALA A 82 27.47 -2.64 -1.34
C ALA A 82 26.47 -3.19 -0.30
N LEU A 83 25.50 -4.01 -0.73
CA LEU A 83 24.57 -4.69 0.17
C LEU A 83 25.28 -5.74 1.03
N PHE A 84 26.18 -6.53 0.45
CA PHE A 84 27.00 -7.50 1.18
C PHE A 84 27.79 -6.82 2.30
N ALA A 85 28.55 -5.76 1.95
CA ALA A 85 29.34 -4.99 2.91
C ALA A 85 28.47 -4.33 3.98
N GLN A 86 27.29 -3.83 3.61
CA GLN A 86 26.32 -3.29 4.58
C GLN A 86 25.82 -4.37 5.56
N GLY A 87 25.57 -5.58 5.09
CA GLY A 87 25.18 -6.70 5.95
C GLY A 87 26.25 -7.06 6.95
N VAL A 88 27.50 -7.17 6.50
CA VAL A 88 28.68 -7.37 7.37
C VAL A 88 28.74 -6.28 8.45
N GLN A 89 28.63 -5.00 8.08
CA GLN A 89 28.70 -3.91 9.06
C GLN A 89 27.57 -3.97 10.08
N ILE A 90 26.35 -4.28 9.65
CA ILE A 90 25.20 -4.44 10.55
C ILE A 90 25.47 -5.56 11.55
N LEU A 91 25.93 -6.73 11.09
CA LEU A 91 26.17 -7.89 11.93
C LEU A 91 27.31 -7.65 12.93
N LYS A 92 28.40 -6.98 12.51
CA LYS A 92 29.49 -6.58 13.41
C LYS A 92 29.02 -5.62 14.50
N ASN A 93 28.28 -4.58 14.12
CA ASN A 93 27.73 -3.61 15.07
C ASN A 93 26.77 -4.29 16.06
N TYR A 94 25.94 -5.20 15.54
CA TYR A 94 25.03 -5.98 16.36
C TYR A 94 25.81 -6.88 17.33
N TYR A 95 26.79 -7.62 16.84
CA TYR A 95 27.63 -8.49 17.66
C TYR A 95 28.31 -7.71 18.78
N ALA A 96 29.02 -6.62 18.45
CA ALA A 96 29.73 -5.80 19.43
C ALA A 96 28.82 -5.26 20.54
N LYS A 97 27.57 -4.91 20.22
CA LYS A 97 26.60 -4.39 21.20
C LYS A 97 25.95 -5.49 22.07
N ASN A 98 25.81 -6.70 21.55
CA ASN A 98 24.98 -7.75 22.17
C ASN A 98 25.77 -8.98 22.64
N ALA A 99 27.02 -9.16 22.21
CA ALA A 99 27.87 -10.26 22.63
C ALA A 99 28.14 -10.19 24.15
N GLY A 100 28.11 -11.35 24.81
CA GLY A 100 28.30 -11.47 26.26
C GLY A 100 27.08 -11.08 27.11
N GLN A 101 26.01 -10.54 26.52
CA GLN A 101 24.75 -10.35 27.23
C GLN A 101 24.06 -11.70 27.43
N LYS A 102 23.48 -11.91 28.62
CA LYS A 102 22.63 -13.07 28.88
C LYS A 102 21.21 -12.77 28.42
N PHE A 103 20.71 -13.58 27.49
CA PHE A 103 19.35 -13.48 27.00
C PHE A 103 18.54 -14.69 27.46
N ASN A 104 17.37 -14.46 28.03
CA ASN A 104 16.40 -15.52 28.30
C ASN A 104 15.41 -15.57 27.13
N ILE A 105 15.82 -16.24 26.06
CA ILE A 105 15.07 -16.31 24.80
C ILE A 105 14.04 -17.44 24.91
N LEU A 106 12.76 -17.09 24.81
CA LEU A 106 11.66 -18.04 24.86
C LEU A 106 11.33 -18.62 23.49
N ALA A 107 11.54 -17.84 22.42
CA ALA A 107 11.21 -18.24 21.07
C ALA A 107 11.95 -17.39 20.02
N LEU A 108 12.33 -18.01 18.91
CA LEU A 108 12.87 -17.35 17.72
C LEU A 108 12.04 -17.72 16.49
N GLU A 109 11.89 -16.78 15.55
CA GLU A 109 11.29 -16.97 14.23
C GLU A 109 9.96 -17.76 14.27
N THR A 110 9.15 -17.50 15.29
CA THR A 110 8.00 -18.35 15.64
C THR A 110 6.72 -17.84 15.00
N SER A 111 6.07 -18.71 14.24
CA SER A 111 4.72 -18.46 13.73
C SER A 111 3.68 -18.55 14.83
N PHE A 112 2.62 -17.75 14.71
CA PHE A 112 1.46 -17.85 15.58
C PHE A 112 0.16 -17.74 14.78
N GLU A 113 -0.89 -18.27 15.39
CA GLU A 113 -2.27 -18.08 14.99
C GLU A 113 -3.04 -17.64 16.22
N ALA A 114 -3.90 -16.64 16.07
CA ALA A 114 -4.72 -16.12 17.15
C ALA A 114 -6.16 -15.91 16.65
N PRO A 115 -7.16 -16.52 17.31
CA PRO A 115 -8.55 -16.27 16.99
C PRO A 115 -8.96 -14.87 17.45
N ILE A 116 -9.76 -14.20 16.61
CA ILE A 116 -10.43 -12.93 16.92
C ILE A 116 -11.91 -13.14 16.64
N GLN A 117 -12.73 -12.90 17.66
CA GLN A 117 -14.19 -12.98 17.55
C GLN A 117 -14.74 -11.68 16.98
N ALA A 118 -15.55 -11.76 15.93
CA ALA A 118 -16.21 -10.62 15.30
C ALA A 118 -17.69 -10.96 15.10
N SER A 119 -18.57 -10.40 15.93
CA SER A 119 -20.00 -10.69 15.92
C SER A 119 -20.27 -12.20 16.00
N ASN A 120 -20.71 -12.84 14.90
CA ASN A 120 -21.00 -14.28 14.83
C ASN A 120 -19.88 -15.10 14.16
N ASP A 121 -18.80 -14.45 13.71
CA ASP A 121 -17.71 -15.10 12.99
C ASP A 121 -16.42 -15.13 13.82
N THR A 122 -15.71 -16.26 13.77
CA THR A 122 -14.32 -16.34 14.24
C THR A 122 -13.35 -16.14 13.08
N HIS A 123 -12.44 -15.19 13.26
CA HIS A 123 -11.34 -14.90 12.33
C HIS A 123 -10.01 -15.38 12.90
N ILE A 124 -9.08 -15.75 12.04
CA ILE A 124 -7.73 -16.14 12.45
C ILE A 124 -6.75 -15.09 11.94
N ILE A 125 -6.05 -14.44 12.87
CA ILE A 125 -4.89 -13.61 12.55
C ILE A 125 -3.64 -14.45 12.70
N THR A 126 -2.75 -14.31 11.72
CA THR A 126 -1.49 -15.03 11.67
C THR A 126 -0.32 -14.07 11.58
N GLY A 127 0.84 -14.52 12.03
CA GLY A 127 2.07 -13.76 11.94
C GLY A 127 3.27 -14.62 12.27
N LYS A 128 4.44 -13.99 12.19
CA LYS A 128 5.71 -14.57 12.59
C LYS A 128 6.43 -13.53 13.44
N ILE A 129 6.89 -13.94 14.61
CA ILE A 129 7.63 -13.09 15.55
C ILE A 129 9.10 -13.47 15.45
N ASP A 130 9.97 -12.50 15.20
CA ASP A 130 11.41 -12.74 15.04
C ASP A 130 12.04 -13.26 16.34
N ARG A 131 11.70 -12.64 17.48
CA ARG A 131 12.24 -13.03 18.79
C ARG A 131 11.32 -12.67 19.96
N ILE A 132 11.23 -13.56 20.94
CA ILE A 132 10.54 -13.33 22.22
C ILE A 132 11.51 -13.62 23.36
N ASP A 133 11.72 -12.61 24.20
CA ASP A 133 12.53 -12.71 25.41
C ASP A 133 11.67 -12.63 26.67
N LYS A 134 12.18 -13.23 27.75
CA LYS A 134 11.74 -12.96 29.10
C LYS A 134 12.77 -12.04 29.77
N THR A 135 12.35 -10.85 30.15
CA THR A 135 13.19 -9.92 30.89
C THR A 135 13.34 -10.35 32.35
N ASP A 136 14.32 -9.79 33.05
CA ASP A 136 14.60 -10.09 34.47
C ASP A 136 13.41 -9.82 35.40
N ASN A 137 12.52 -8.89 35.02
CA ASN A 137 11.29 -8.59 35.76
C ASN A 137 10.12 -9.50 35.35
N GLU A 138 10.40 -10.67 34.76
CA GLU A 138 9.41 -11.63 34.27
C GLU A 138 8.49 -11.10 33.15
N MET A 139 8.73 -9.89 32.63
CA MET A 139 7.97 -9.30 31.53
C MET A 139 8.46 -9.85 30.18
N PHE A 140 7.54 -10.13 29.27
CA PHE A 140 7.91 -10.57 27.93
C PHE A 140 8.26 -9.38 27.04
N GLU A 141 9.35 -9.50 26.27
CA GLU A 141 9.73 -8.54 25.22
C GLU A 141 9.65 -9.22 23.85
N VAL A 142 8.75 -8.75 22.99
CA VAL A 142 8.72 -9.11 21.57
C VAL A 142 9.65 -8.18 20.81
N ILE A 143 10.58 -8.73 20.05
CA ILE A 143 11.54 -7.98 19.24
C ILE A 143 11.30 -8.30 17.76
N ASP A 144 11.17 -7.26 16.95
CA ASP A 144 11.09 -7.33 15.49
C ASP A 144 12.23 -6.51 14.88
N TYR A 145 13.03 -7.17 14.04
CA TYR A 145 14.25 -6.62 13.48
C TYR A 145 13.95 -5.86 12.19
N LYS A 146 14.36 -4.59 12.12
CA LYS A 146 14.17 -3.72 10.96
C LYS A 146 15.49 -3.36 10.28
N THR A 147 15.54 -3.57 8.97
CA THR A 147 16.65 -3.18 8.08
C THR A 147 16.35 -1.93 7.24
N SER A 148 15.27 -1.20 7.59
CA SER A 148 14.88 0.04 6.91
C SER A 148 15.92 1.14 7.09
N LYS A 149 16.09 1.99 6.08
CA LYS A 149 17.00 3.14 6.15
C LYS A 149 16.49 4.21 7.11
N SER A 150 15.18 4.44 7.15
CA SER A 150 14.54 5.40 8.06
C SER A 150 14.19 4.75 9.40
N MET A 151 14.32 5.53 10.46
CA MET A 151 13.80 5.23 11.79
C MET A 151 12.66 6.22 12.13
N PRO A 152 11.46 5.74 12.50
CA PRO A 152 10.34 6.60 12.84
C PRO A 152 10.50 7.23 14.22
N ALA A 153 9.72 8.27 14.51
CA ALA A 153 9.61 8.81 15.86
C ALA A 153 8.89 7.82 16.80
N GLN A 154 9.22 7.85 18.10
CA GLN A 154 8.66 6.97 19.14
C GLN A 154 7.12 6.89 19.11
N LYS A 155 6.44 8.03 18.95
CA LYS A 155 4.97 8.12 18.86
C LYS A 155 4.34 7.23 17.78
N ILE A 156 5.06 6.95 16.69
CA ILE A 156 4.58 6.07 15.61
C ILE A 156 4.71 4.59 16.02
N VAL A 157 5.74 4.26 16.79
CA VAL A 157 5.96 2.90 17.33
C VAL A 157 4.90 2.57 18.37
N ASP A 158 4.49 3.54 19.18
CA ASP A 158 3.47 3.36 20.21
C ASP A 158 2.09 2.97 19.66
N VAL A 159 1.77 3.40 18.44
CA VAL A 159 0.50 3.06 17.76
C VAL A 159 0.67 2.04 16.62
N ASN A 160 1.83 1.38 16.54
CA ASN A 160 2.14 0.47 15.46
C ASN A 160 1.27 -0.81 15.51
N LEU A 161 0.48 -1.02 14.46
CA LEU A 161 -0.45 -2.16 14.37
C LEU A 161 0.27 -3.52 14.30
N GLN A 162 1.46 -3.60 13.70
CA GLN A 162 2.25 -4.84 13.66
C GLN A 162 2.58 -5.32 15.08
N LEU A 163 3.10 -4.41 15.91
CA LEU A 163 3.43 -4.70 17.30
C LEU A 163 2.19 -5.09 18.10
N SER A 164 1.07 -4.44 17.84
CA SER A 164 -0.21 -4.82 18.46
C SER A 164 -0.67 -6.21 18.03
N VAL A 165 -0.46 -6.62 16.77
CA VAL A 165 -0.75 -7.98 16.30
C VAL A 165 0.17 -9.02 16.95
N TYR A 166 1.44 -8.68 17.19
CA TYR A 166 2.31 -9.55 17.97
C TYR A 166 1.86 -9.70 19.42
N HIS A 167 1.35 -8.61 20.03
CA HIS A 167 0.73 -8.70 21.35
C HIS A 167 -0.45 -9.69 21.35
N ILE A 168 -1.30 -9.66 20.33
CA ILE A 168 -2.39 -10.65 20.18
C ILE A 168 -1.84 -12.08 20.11
N GLY A 169 -0.78 -12.30 19.31
CA GLY A 169 -0.13 -13.62 19.20
C GLY A 169 0.43 -14.14 20.52
N VAL A 170 1.16 -13.28 21.25
CA VAL A 170 1.73 -13.60 22.57
C VAL A 170 0.63 -13.86 23.59
N ALA A 171 -0.39 -13.01 23.65
CA ALA A 171 -1.48 -13.13 24.60
C ALA A 171 -2.32 -14.40 24.35
N ASN A 172 -2.47 -14.83 23.09
CA ASN A 172 -3.10 -16.11 22.75
C ASN A 172 -2.23 -17.31 23.19
N ARG A 173 -0.90 -17.23 23.01
CA ARG A 173 0.02 -18.30 23.42
C ARG A 173 0.16 -18.43 24.94
N TRP A 174 0.09 -17.32 25.66
CA TRP A 174 0.16 -17.28 27.13
C TRP A 174 -1.03 -16.50 27.73
N PRO A 175 -2.23 -17.12 27.82
CA PRO A 175 -3.45 -16.43 28.26
C PRO A 175 -3.40 -15.89 29.70
N GLN A 176 -2.49 -16.40 30.55
CA GLN A 176 -2.32 -15.89 31.90
C GLN A 176 -1.83 -14.45 31.94
N LEU A 177 -1.11 -13.98 30.90
CA LEU A 177 -0.72 -12.57 30.80
C LEU A 177 -1.94 -11.65 30.84
N ILE A 178 -3.00 -12.02 30.11
CA ILE A 178 -4.24 -11.24 30.10
C ILE A 178 -4.94 -11.33 31.46
N LYS A 179 -5.09 -12.54 32.02
CA LYS A 179 -5.79 -12.79 33.28
C LYS A 179 -5.15 -12.08 34.47
N GLU A 180 -3.82 -11.99 34.49
CA GLU A 180 -3.03 -11.30 35.52
C GLU A 180 -2.85 -9.79 35.21
N ASN A 181 -3.46 -9.28 34.14
CA ASN A 181 -3.31 -7.91 33.66
C ASN A 181 -1.83 -7.47 33.46
N ARG A 182 -1.00 -8.40 32.99
CA ARG A 182 0.43 -8.17 32.76
C ARG A 182 0.64 -7.53 31.40
N SER A 183 1.38 -6.43 31.41
CA SER A 183 1.84 -5.80 30.19
C SER A 183 3.00 -6.58 29.56
N ILE A 184 3.15 -6.41 28.25
CA ILE A 184 4.34 -6.87 27.52
C ILE A 184 5.06 -5.68 26.91
N LYS A 185 6.35 -5.85 26.66
CA LYS A 185 7.14 -4.91 25.87
C LYS A 185 7.18 -5.39 24.43
N THR A 186 7.04 -4.45 23.50
CA THR A 186 7.19 -4.70 22.07
C THR A 186 8.23 -3.73 21.52
N SER A 187 9.16 -4.22 20.71
CA SER A 187 10.35 -3.49 20.31
C SER A 187 10.61 -3.64 18.81
N LEU A 188 10.88 -2.52 18.15
CA LEU A 188 11.47 -2.48 16.81
C LEU A 188 12.96 -2.20 16.95
N TYR A 189 13.79 -3.16 16.53
CA TYR A 189 15.25 -2.99 16.53
C TYR A 189 15.72 -2.58 15.14
N PHE A 190 16.04 -1.30 14.97
CA PHE A 190 16.56 -0.72 13.74
C PHE A 190 18.06 -1.00 13.59
N LEU A 191 18.37 -2.12 12.96
CA LEU A 191 19.73 -2.68 12.89
C LEU A 191 20.75 -1.77 12.19
N LYS A 192 20.32 -0.98 11.21
CA LYS A 192 21.17 0.01 10.53
C LYS A 192 21.61 1.16 11.43
N HIS A 193 20.80 1.47 12.43
CA HIS A 193 21.05 2.54 13.40
C HIS A 193 21.64 2.01 14.71
N GLY A 194 21.57 0.69 14.93
CA GLY A 194 21.93 0.09 16.21
C GLY A 194 20.95 0.43 17.34
N GLU A 195 19.77 0.96 17.02
CA GLU A 195 18.82 1.51 18.01
C GLU A 195 17.55 0.68 18.13
N LYS A 196 17.00 0.64 19.36
CA LYS A 196 15.78 -0.11 19.69
C LYS A 196 14.70 0.84 20.20
N LEU A 197 13.58 0.90 19.51
CA LEU A 197 12.39 1.65 19.93
C LEU A 197 11.37 0.70 20.53
N SER A 198 10.97 0.95 21.78
CA SER A 198 10.13 0.04 22.55
C SER A 198 8.83 0.71 22.98
N SER A 199 7.77 -0.09 23.09
CA SER A 199 6.46 0.33 23.57
C SER A 199 5.87 -0.73 24.49
N ILE A 200 5.33 -0.30 25.64
CA ILE A 200 4.63 -1.17 26.59
C ILE A 200 3.18 -1.32 26.14
N LYS A 201 2.73 -2.57 25.95
CA LYS A 201 1.38 -2.92 25.56
C LYS A 201 0.62 -3.53 26.73
N THR A 202 -0.56 -2.98 26.99
CA THR A 202 -1.48 -3.38 28.06
C THR A 202 -2.71 -4.08 27.48
N ASN A 203 -3.58 -4.62 28.34
CA ASN A 203 -4.84 -5.24 27.92
C ASN A 203 -5.75 -4.24 27.16
N GLU A 204 -5.74 -2.96 27.49
CA GLU A 204 -6.51 -1.95 26.74
C GLU A 204 -5.97 -1.79 25.31
N HIS A 205 -4.65 -1.86 25.13
CA HIS A 205 -4.04 -1.85 23.79
C HIS A 205 -4.42 -3.10 23.00
N LEU A 206 -4.53 -4.26 23.66
CA LEU A 206 -4.97 -5.51 23.06
C LEU A 206 -6.40 -5.39 22.53
N SER A 207 -7.34 -4.93 23.35
CA SER A 207 -8.75 -4.76 22.95
C SER A 207 -8.89 -3.79 21.77
N ARG A 208 -8.23 -2.64 21.82
CA ARG A 208 -8.22 -1.66 20.71
C ARG A 208 -7.63 -2.24 19.42
N ALA A 209 -6.61 -3.08 19.54
CA ALA A 209 -6.01 -3.73 18.38
C ALA A 209 -6.98 -4.73 17.75
N GLN A 210 -7.68 -5.53 18.56
CA GLN A 210 -8.71 -6.45 18.08
C GLN A 210 -9.84 -5.69 17.37
N GLU A 211 -10.35 -4.62 17.94
CA GLU A 211 -11.38 -3.76 17.32
C GLU A 211 -10.92 -3.20 15.96
N ASN A 212 -9.71 -2.65 15.89
CA ASN A 212 -9.14 -2.13 14.64
C ASN A 212 -9.02 -3.22 13.57
N ILE A 213 -8.61 -4.43 13.96
CA ILE A 213 -8.50 -5.56 13.05
C ILE A 213 -9.89 -5.99 12.57
N ILE A 214 -10.88 -6.08 13.46
CA ILE A 214 -12.27 -6.39 13.11
C ILE A 214 -12.78 -5.38 12.07
N GLY A 215 -12.55 -4.08 12.27
CA GLY A 215 -12.92 -3.04 11.31
C GLY A 215 -12.25 -3.21 9.93
N LEU A 216 -11.00 -3.65 9.88
CA LEU A 216 -10.31 -3.97 8.62
C LEU A 216 -10.84 -5.25 7.97
N LEU A 217 -11.16 -6.27 8.78
CA LEU A 217 -11.72 -7.53 8.30
C LEU A 217 -13.07 -7.33 7.63
N GLU A 218 -13.94 -6.50 8.20
CA GLU A 218 -15.23 -6.16 7.61
C GLU A 218 -15.08 -5.41 6.28
N GLN A 219 -14.11 -4.49 6.18
CA GLN A 219 -13.79 -3.83 4.90
C GLN A 219 -13.30 -4.83 3.84
N ILE A 220 -12.46 -5.79 4.22
CA ILE A 220 -12.00 -6.85 3.33
C ILE A 220 -13.15 -7.74 2.89
N LYS A 221 -14.03 -8.18 3.82
CA LYS A 221 -15.22 -8.97 3.50
C LYS A 221 -16.10 -8.25 2.48
N LYS A 222 -16.37 -6.96 2.71
CA LYS A 222 -17.17 -6.14 1.78
C LYS A 222 -16.52 -6.07 0.40
N ALA A 223 -15.21 -5.84 0.32
CA ALA A 223 -14.49 -5.84 -0.95
C ALA A 223 -14.59 -7.18 -1.70
N HIS A 224 -14.57 -8.31 -0.96
CA HIS A 224 -14.81 -9.64 -1.53
C HIS A 224 -16.24 -9.82 -2.03
N GLN A 225 -17.25 -9.41 -1.25
CA GLN A 225 -18.67 -9.54 -1.61
C GLN A 225 -19.03 -8.71 -2.85
N GLU A 226 -18.46 -7.51 -2.97
CA GLU A 226 -18.72 -6.62 -4.10
C GLU A 226 -17.76 -6.86 -5.29
N GLU A 227 -16.78 -7.75 -5.14
CA GLU A 227 -15.65 -7.94 -6.06
C GLU A 227 -14.90 -6.64 -6.42
N LYS A 228 -14.92 -5.66 -5.52
CA LYS A 228 -14.36 -4.32 -5.71
C LYS A 228 -13.12 -4.10 -4.86
N PHE A 229 -11.98 -4.01 -5.52
CA PHE A 229 -10.67 -3.73 -4.92
C PHE A 229 -10.06 -2.48 -5.56
N PRO A 230 -10.54 -1.28 -5.20
CA PRO A 230 -10.10 -0.05 -5.86
C PRO A 230 -8.59 0.16 -5.69
N PRO A 231 -7.87 0.62 -6.73
CA PRO A 231 -6.49 1.02 -6.59
C PRO A 231 -6.39 2.27 -5.70
N PHE A 232 -5.34 2.32 -4.87
CA PHE A 232 -5.04 3.46 -4.01
C PHE A 232 -3.64 4.00 -4.37
N PRO A 233 -3.53 4.93 -5.33
CA PRO A 233 -2.24 5.48 -5.74
C PRO A 233 -1.58 6.25 -4.59
N GLY A 234 -0.29 6.03 -4.38
CA GLY A 234 0.48 6.72 -3.35
C GLY A 234 1.99 6.60 -3.60
N PRO A 235 2.83 7.12 -2.68
CA PRO A 235 4.29 7.12 -2.83
C PRO A 235 4.86 5.72 -3.08
N LEU A 236 4.26 4.69 -2.47
CA LEU A 236 4.69 3.30 -2.59
C LEU A 236 4.49 2.70 -3.99
N CYS A 237 3.75 3.37 -4.89
CA CYS A 237 3.52 2.89 -6.25
C CYS A 237 4.82 2.71 -7.04
N ALA A 238 5.84 3.56 -6.81
CA ALA A 238 7.13 3.49 -7.50
C ALA A 238 7.89 2.17 -7.25
N TRP A 239 7.61 1.51 -6.13
CA TRP A 239 8.22 0.23 -5.73
C TRP A 239 7.24 -0.94 -5.77
N CYS A 240 6.06 -0.76 -6.37
CA CYS A 240 5.04 -1.81 -6.45
C CYS A 240 5.36 -2.80 -7.57
N ALA A 241 5.56 -4.08 -7.22
CA ALA A 241 5.86 -5.14 -8.19
C ALA A 241 4.75 -5.36 -9.25
N TYR A 242 3.51 -4.94 -8.98
CA TYR A 242 2.37 -5.09 -9.89
C TYR A 242 2.17 -3.90 -10.83
N GLN A 243 3.12 -2.94 -10.90
CA GLN A 243 2.97 -1.72 -11.72
C GLN A 243 2.59 -2.01 -13.18
N LYS A 244 3.16 -3.06 -13.78
CA LYS A 244 2.94 -3.47 -15.18
C LYS A 244 1.48 -3.84 -15.48
N ILE A 245 0.77 -4.42 -14.52
CA ILE A 245 -0.62 -4.87 -14.66
C ILE A 245 -1.62 -3.96 -13.95
N CYS A 246 -1.14 -3.04 -13.11
CA CYS A 246 -1.98 -2.13 -12.34
C CYS A 246 -2.81 -1.23 -13.28
N PRO A 247 -4.14 -1.11 -13.09
CA PRO A 247 -4.99 -0.29 -13.96
C PRO A 247 -4.55 1.18 -14.05
N VAL A 248 -3.92 1.70 -13.00
CA VAL A 248 -3.41 3.09 -12.94
C VAL A 248 -2.11 3.25 -13.72
N TRP A 249 -1.24 2.24 -13.75
CA TRP A 249 0.13 2.37 -14.26
C TRP A 249 0.42 1.59 -15.55
N LYS A 250 -0.42 0.60 -15.90
CA LYS A 250 -0.21 -0.30 -17.05
C LYS A 250 0.03 0.42 -18.38
N HIS A 251 -0.50 1.63 -18.54
CA HIS A 251 -0.28 2.45 -19.73
C HIS A 251 1.20 2.83 -19.95
N LYS A 252 2.01 2.95 -18.89
CA LYS A 252 3.45 3.24 -18.98
C LYS A 252 4.30 2.06 -19.44
N PHE A 253 3.76 0.86 -19.36
CA PHE A 253 4.46 -0.40 -19.66
C PHE A 253 4.01 -1.04 -20.97
N ARG A 254 3.14 -0.35 -21.74
CA ARG A 254 2.80 -0.77 -23.10
C ARG A 254 4.05 -0.60 -23.98
N THR A 255 4.62 -1.73 -24.39
CA THR A 255 5.74 -1.82 -25.35
C THR A 255 5.28 -1.56 -26.79
N GLU A 256 3.99 -1.72 -27.07
CA GLU A 256 3.41 -1.31 -28.34
C GLU A 256 3.30 0.22 -28.36
N LYS A 257 4.27 0.86 -29.02
CA LYS A 257 3.98 2.12 -29.70
C LYS A 257 2.81 1.80 -30.63
N ILE A 258 1.64 2.38 -30.35
CA ILE A 258 0.60 2.48 -31.36
C ILE A 258 1.20 3.36 -32.44
N PHE A 259 1.83 2.75 -33.44
CA PHE A 259 2.18 3.42 -34.68
C PHE A 259 0.85 3.61 -35.41
N PHE A 260 0.22 4.77 -35.24
CA PHE A 260 -0.50 5.30 -36.38
C PHE A 260 0.60 5.66 -37.38
N ASN A 261 0.66 4.97 -38.51
CA ASN A 261 1.55 5.43 -39.57
C ASN A 261 1.02 6.80 -40.07
N ASP A 262 1.86 7.63 -40.70
CA ASP A 262 1.43 8.96 -41.19
C ASP A 262 0.22 8.90 -42.14
N GLN A 263 -0.03 7.75 -42.77
CA GLN A 263 -1.16 7.51 -43.66
C GLN A 263 -2.47 7.30 -42.87
N ASP A 264 -2.42 6.63 -41.73
CA ASP A 264 -3.55 6.40 -40.83
C ASP A 264 -4.02 7.72 -40.20
N ILE A 265 -3.08 8.57 -39.75
CA ILE A 265 -3.41 9.89 -39.18
C ILE A 265 -3.99 10.82 -40.25
N LYS A 266 -3.42 10.86 -41.45
CA LYS A 266 -3.96 11.67 -42.55
C LYS A 266 -5.39 11.25 -42.91
N THR A 267 -5.66 9.96 -42.91
CA THR A 267 -7.01 9.43 -43.19
C THR A 267 -8.01 9.88 -42.13
N LEU A 268 -7.67 9.77 -40.84
CA LEU A 268 -8.53 10.20 -39.73
C LEU A 268 -8.73 11.73 -39.70
N ILE A 269 -7.70 12.52 -40.03
CA ILE A 269 -7.82 13.98 -40.14
C ILE A 269 -8.79 14.35 -41.27
N ASN A 270 -8.67 13.69 -42.43
CA ASN A 270 -9.55 13.94 -43.56
C ASN A 270 -11.01 13.60 -43.22
N GLU A 271 -11.25 12.47 -42.56
CA GLU A 271 -12.57 12.06 -42.11
C GLU A 271 -13.15 13.05 -41.08
N TYR A 272 -12.35 13.49 -40.11
CA TYR A 272 -12.77 14.49 -39.12
C TYR A 272 -13.13 15.84 -39.77
N VAL A 273 -12.29 16.33 -40.69
CA VAL A 273 -12.54 17.60 -41.40
C VAL A 273 -13.80 17.49 -42.27
N PHE A 274 -14.01 16.36 -42.94
CA PHE A 274 -15.21 16.11 -43.72
C PHE A 274 -16.47 16.16 -42.84
N LEU A 275 -16.49 15.40 -41.74
CA LEU A 275 -17.63 15.38 -40.81
C LEU A 275 -17.89 16.76 -40.20
N LYS A 276 -16.83 17.52 -39.90
CA LYS A 276 -16.97 18.89 -39.39
C LYS A 276 -17.61 19.82 -40.41
N ASN A 277 -17.20 19.74 -41.68
CA ASN A 277 -17.81 20.55 -42.75
C ASN A 277 -19.29 20.18 -42.94
N GLU A 278 -19.67 18.90 -42.85
CA GLU A 278 -21.08 18.50 -42.91
C GLU A 278 -21.90 19.08 -41.75
N ILE A 279 -21.33 19.15 -40.54
CA ILE A 279 -21.97 19.79 -39.39
C ILE A 279 -22.14 21.29 -39.66
N ASP A 280 -21.08 21.97 -40.09
CA ASP A 280 -21.11 23.42 -40.34
C ASP A 280 -22.14 23.79 -41.44
N GLU A 281 -22.25 22.98 -42.50
CA GLU A 281 -23.27 23.17 -43.54
C GLU A 281 -24.69 22.93 -43.02
N ARG A 282 -24.90 21.87 -42.22
CA ARG A 282 -26.19 21.59 -41.60
C ARG A 282 -26.60 22.69 -40.62
N ASP A 283 -25.66 23.22 -39.85
CA ASP A 283 -25.90 24.33 -38.93
C ASP A 283 -26.23 25.62 -39.67
N LYS A 284 -25.55 25.92 -40.78
CA LYS A 284 -25.87 27.07 -41.64
C LYS A 284 -27.29 26.95 -42.18
N LYS A 285 -27.66 25.80 -42.75
CA LYS A 285 -29.01 25.55 -43.27
C LYS A 285 -30.06 25.65 -42.15
N MET A 286 -29.76 25.12 -40.97
CA MET A 286 -30.64 25.21 -39.82
C MET A 286 -30.80 26.66 -39.32
N SER A 287 -29.75 27.49 -39.42
CA SER A 287 -29.83 28.92 -39.13
C SER A 287 -30.69 29.67 -40.14
N GLU A 288 -30.58 29.37 -41.44
CA GLU A 288 -31.43 29.96 -42.50
C GLU A 288 -32.92 29.59 -42.31
N ILE A 289 -33.18 28.33 -41.95
CA ILE A 289 -34.54 27.86 -41.60
C ILE A 289 -35.05 28.60 -40.35
N LYS A 290 -34.25 28.72 -39.29
CA LYS A 290 -34.60 29.47 -38.08
C LYS A 290 -34.90 30.94 -38.38
N GLN A 291 -34.15 31.59 -39.27
CA GLN A 291 -34.43 32.97 -39.70
C GLN A 291 -35.77 33.07 -40.42
N THR A 292 -36.08 32.10 -41.28
CA THR A 292 -37.38 32.04 -41.97
C THR A 292 -38.53 31.88 -40.97
N PHE A 293 -38.41 30.96 -40.01
CA PHE A 293 -39.39 30.83 -38.93
C PHE A 293 -39.53 32.10 -38.11
N SER A 294 -38.42 32.79 -37.82
CA SER A 294 -38.47 34.07 -37.11
C SER A 294 -39.30 35.10 -37.88
N LYS A 295 -39.01 35.32 -39.17
CA LYS A 295 -39.75 36.28 -40.01
C LYS A 295 -41.24 35.98 -40.07
N PHE A 296 -41.60 34.70 -40.23
CA PHE A 296 -42.99 34.27 -40.26
C PHE A 296 -43.71 34.50 -38.91
N MET A 297 -43.06 34.13 -37.81
CA MET A 297 -43.60 34.37 -36.47
C MET A 297 -43.72 35.86 -36.12
N ASP A 298 -42.84 36.72 -36.65
CA ASP A 298 -42.97 38.19 -36.52
C ASP A 298 -44.18 38.72 -37.29
N GLN A 299 -44.40 38.22 -38.51
CA GLN A 299 -45.51 38.64 -39.36
C GLN A 299 -46.88 38.27 -38.76
N GLU A 300 -47.00 37.07 -38.23
CA GLU A 300 -48.26 36.52 -37.70
C GLU A 300 -48.43 36.74 -36.19
N ASN A 301 -47.49 37.46 -35.56
CA ASN A 301 -47.46 37.74 -34.11
C ASN A 301 -47.59 36.47 -33.25
N MET A 302 -46.77 35.46 -33.52
CA MET A 302 -46.79 34.15 -32.87
C MET A 302 -45.54 33.87 -32.06
N GLU A 303 -45.70 33.16 -30.93
CA GLU A 303 -44.57 32.75 -30.08
C GLU A 303 -44.15 31.27 -30.29
N ARG A 304 -45.00 30.48 -30.98
CA ARG A 304 -44.79 29.04 -31.21
C ARG A 304 -45.41 28.56 -32.52
N LEU A 305 -44.71 27.67 -33.22
CA LEU A 305 -45.15 26.96 -34.42
C LEU A 305 -45.26 25.45 -34.14
N PHE A 306 -46.25 24.79 -34.75
CA PHE A 306 -46.50 23.35 -34.61
C PHE A 306 -46.40 22.65 -35.97
N SER A 307 -46.01 21.39 -35.95
CA SER A 307 -45.99 20.45 -37.07
C SER A 307 -46.33 19.05 -36.56
N ASP A 308 -46.59 18.11 -37.47
CA ASP A 308 -46.91 16.72 -37.11
C ASP A 308 -45.77 16.02 -36.34
N GLU A 309 -44.53 16.51 -36.45
CA GLU A 309 -43.34 15.93 -35.81
C GLU A 309 -42.83 16.71 -34.59
N GLY A 310 -43.46 17.84 -34.24
CA GLY A 310 -43.03 18.65 -33.08
C GLY A 310 -43.36 20.14 -33.19
N TYR A 311 -42.73 20.95 -32.33
CA TYR A 311 -42.96 22.40 -32.27
C TYR A 311 -41.66 23.19 -32.15
N ILE A 312 -41.70 24.45 -32.61
CA ILE A 312 -40.63 25.45 -32.44
C ILE A 312 -41.18 26.61 -31.62
N SER A 313 -40.49 27.02 -30.56
CA SER A 313 -40.89 28.15 -29.71
C SER A 313 -39.76 29.16 -29.53
N ARG A 314 -40.09 30.44 -29.44
CA ARG A 314 -39.14 31.46 -29.00
C ARG A 314 -38.89 31.30 -27.49
N GLN A 315 -37.62 31.31 -27.10
CA GLN A 315 -37.24 31.55 -25.71
C GLN A 315 -36.52 32.89 -25.64
N LEU A 316 -37.06 33.81 -24.85
CA LEU A 316 -36.37 35.04 -24.46
C LEU A 316 -35.25 34.65 -23.50
N ILE A 317 -34.02 34.62 -24.01
CA ILE A 317 -32.83 34.41 -23.18
C ILE A 317 -32.26 35.80 -22.86
N GLN A 318 -32.47 36.29 -21.64
CA GLN A 318 -31.70 37.42 -21.13
C GLN A 318 -30.24 37.00 -20.98
N ARG A 319 -29.36 37.62 -21.76
CA ARG A 319 -27.91 37.47 -21.62
C ARG A 319 -27.35 38.71 -20.94
N PHE A 320 -26.85 38.55 -19.73
CA PHE A 320 -26.06 39.59 -19.07
C PHE A 320 -24.73 39.71 -19.82
N LYS A 321 -24.49 40.86 -20.43
CA LYS A 321 -23.20 41.20 -21.01
C LYS A 321 -22.51 42.11 -20.00
N TYR A 322 -21.35 41.71 -19.53
CA TYR A 322 -20.56 42.54 -18.63
C TYR A 322 -20.10 43.80 -19.37
N ASP A 323 -20.23 44.95 -18.71
CA ASP A 323 -19.62 46.20 -19.19
C ASP A 323 -18.10 46.11 -18.93
N PRO A 324 -17.28 46.02 -19.99
CA PRO A 324 -15.84 45.85 -19.84
C PRO A 324 -15.17 47.03 -19.13
N LEU A 325 -15.75 48.24 -19.20
CA LEU A 325 -15.21 49.43 -18.54
C LEU A 325 -15.49 49.40 -17.04
N LEU A 326 -16.72 49.01 -16.67
CA LEU A 326 -17.12 48.87 -15.28
C LEU A 326 -16.37 47.73 -14.58
N LEU A 327 -16.12 46.63 -15.30
CA LEU A 327 -15.34 45.50 -14.79
C LEU A 327 -13.87 45.90 -14.51
N ARG A 328 -13.32 46.83 -15.30
CA ARG A 328 -11.95 47.30 -15.16
C ARG A 328 -11.77 48.20 -13.93
N GLN A 329 -12.73 49.07 -13.65
CA GLN A 329 -12.74 49.92 -12.45
C GLN A 329 -12.89 49.16 -11.13
N ILE A 330 -13.38 47.92 -11.16
CA ILE A 330 -13.56 47.08 -9.97
C ILE A 330 -12.29 46.22 -9.71
N LEU A 331 -11.49 45.95 -10.75
CA LEU A 331 -10.34 45.05 -10.71
C LEU A 331 -8.98 45.78 -10.63
N GLU A 332 -8.95 47.10 -10.84
CA GLU A 332 -7.83 48.02 -10.57
C GLU A 332 -8.15 48.84 -9.31
#